data_AF-A0A3C1KC08-F1
#
_entry.id   AF-A0A3C1KC08-F1
#
_cell.length_a   1.000
_cell.length_b   1.000
_cell.length_c   1.000
_cell.angle_alpha   90.00
_cell.angle_beta   90.00
_cell.angle_gamma   90.00
#
_symmetry.space_group_name_H-M   'P 1'
#
loop_
_entity.id
_entity.type
_entity.pdbx_description
1 polymer ?
#
loop_
_entity_poly.entity_id
_entity_poly.type
_entity_poly.pdbx_seq_one_letter_code
_entity_poly.pdbx_strand_id
1 'polypeptide(L)'
;MSSHPMTANTQTPRAGSTRRVATIIAIIAAVAVVAFFVLLVTGPHVENARPTTLGFSLNSFFQWIGNLNPLLQIPIMLAVALAVVGVILLLIEYAPRAGRGYFWLRLAACFVLPVIAFMLLRPYQNAVLWVVGIALGLGALLFFADYRAREGAGYLFQLIIFLTPAALLLLLGLIYPAISTIYQSFFDKTGKSFVGLDNYIWTFTNPEGFWSVINTLIWALVTPVVSTALGLAYAAFIDRARGEKILKVLVFMPMAISFVGAGIIWKFIYDYRQGDQIGLLNAIITGLGGQPVPWLDTAPLVNTICLLIVFIWTQTGFAMVVLSAAIKAVPTEQLEAAQLDGTNAWQRFINVTVPGIRSSLVVVLTTLTIAALKVYDIVAVMTGGRSDSTVLGFEMVNQQQRFQS
;
A
#
# COMPACT_ATOMS: atom_id res chain seq x y z
N MET A 1 -25.99 -24.16 -56.86
CA MET A 1 -25.03 -23.11 -56.48
C MET A 1 -24.80 -23.20 -54.99
N SER A 2 -23.57 -23.52 -54.61
CA SER A 2 -23.12 -23.89 -53.27
C SER A 2 -23.03 -22.70 -52.32
N SER A 3 -23.64 -22.81 -51.16
CA SER A 3 -23.48 -21.91 -50.02
C SER A 3 -22.22 -22.29 -49.23
N HIS A 4 -21.19 -21.47 -49.30
CA HIS A 4 -20.05 -21.51 -48.37
C HIS A 4 -20.41 -20.79 -47.06
N PRO A 5 -20.24 -21.39 -45.89
CA PRO A 5 -20.12 -20.64 -44.65
C PRO A 5 -18.64 -20.28 -44.43
N MET A 6 -18.33 -18.97 -44.41
CA MET A 6 -17.04 -18.47 -43.93
C MET A 6 -16.98 -18.68 -42.41
N THR A 7 -16.10 -19.57 -41.96
CA THR A 7 -15.73 -19.68 -40.55
C THR A 7 -14.67 -18.62 -40.24
N ALA A 8 -15.05 -17.61 -39.44
CA ALA A 8 -14.12 -16.63 -38.90
C ALA A 8 -13.18 -17.34 -37.91
N ASN A 9 -11.91 -17.49 -38.30
CA ASN A 9 -10.85 -18.09 -37.50
C ASN A 9 -10.41 -17.10 -36.41
N THR A 10 -11.16 -17.02 -35.31
CA THR A 10 -10.72 -16.38 -34.07
C THR A 10 -9.67 -17.29 -33.43
N GLN A 11 -8.40 -17.01 -33.69
CA GLN A 11 -7.29 -17.66 -32.99
C GLN A 11 -7.36 -17.32 -31.50
N THR A 12 -8.01 -18.18 -30.72
CA THR A 12 -7.79 -18.24 -29.27
C THR A 12 -6.30 -18.48 -29.02
N PRO A 13 -5.62 -17.69 -28.15
CA PRO A 13 -4.21 -17.89 -27.87
C PRO A 13 -3.99 -19.33 -27.38
N ARG A 14 -3.09 -20.07 -28.04
CA ARG A 14 -2.79 -21.47 -27.75
C ARG A 14 -2.53 -21.65 -26.25
N ALA A 15 -3.40 -22.40 -25.55
CA ALA A 15 -3.32 -22.70 -24.11
C ALA A 15 -1.94 -23.21 -23.64
N GLY A 16 -1.12 -23.76 -24.55
CA GLY A 16 0.25 -24.20 -24.26
C GLY A 16 1.28 -23.08 -24.01
N SER A 17 1.08 -21.88 -24.56
CA SER A 17 1.98 -20.73 -24.37
C SER A 17 1.89 -20.21 -22.93
N THR A 18 0.68 -19.96 -22.46
CA THR A 18 0.39 -19.50 -21.10
C THR A 18 0.87 -20.50 -20.04
N ARG A 19 0.73 -21.81 -20.35
CA ARG A 19 1.21 -22.90 -19.48
C ARG A 19 2.73 -22.92 -19.38
N ARG A 20 3.46 -22.75 -20.48
CA ARG A 20 4.94 -22.70 -20.47
C ARG A 20 5.44 -21.49 -19.69
N VAL A 21 4.82 -20.33 -19.89
CA VAL A 21 5.18 -19.10 -19.15
C VAL A 21 4.92 -19.28 -17.65
N ALA A 22 3.77 -19.83 -17.26
CA ALA A 22 3.46 -20.13 -15.85
C ALA A 22 4.46 -21.13 -15.24
N THR A 23 4.81 -22.21 -15.95
CA THR A 23 5.81 -23.17 -15.49
C THR A 23 7.19 -22.53 -15.34
N ILE A 24 7.62 -21.69 -16.28
CA ILE A 24 8.91 -20.98 -16.21
C ILE A 24 8.93 -20.03 -15.01
N ILE A 25 7.86 -19.26 -14.80
CA ILE A 25 7.72 -18.38 -13.62
C ILE A 25 7.76 -19.19 -12.34
N ALA A 26 7.07 -20.33 -12.28
CA ALA A 26 7.08 -21.22 -11.11
C ALA A 26 8.46 -21.85 -10.83
N ILE A 27 9.24 -22.16 -11.87
CA ILE A 27 10.61 -22.66 -11.71
C ILE A 27 11.53 -21.55 -11.21
N ILE A 28 11.48 -20.36 -11.81
CA ILE A 28 12.26 -19.19 -11.37
C ILE A 28 11.93 -18.85 -9.92
N ALA A 29 10.64 -18.85 -9.58
CA ALA A 29 10.14 -18.70 -8.22
C ALA A 29 10.72 -19.74 -7.27
N ALA A 30 10.65 -21.02 -7.61
CA ALA A 30 11.17 -22.10 -6.77
C ALA A 30 12.68 -21.97 -6.56
N VAL A 31 13.44 -21.65 -7.62
CA VAL A 31 14.88 -21.40 -7.53
C VAL A 31 15.17 -20.19 -6.64
N ALA A 32 14.41 -19.11 -6.77
CA ALA A 32 14.55 -17.91 -5.95
C ALA A 32 14.21 -18.18 -4.47
N VAL A 33 13.23 -19.05 -4.18
CA VAL A 33 12.88 -19.49 -2.81
C VAL A 33 14.01 -20.32 -2.20
N VAL A 34 14.56 -21.26 -2.96
CA VAL A 34 15.70 -22.06 -2.50
C VAL A 34 16.91 -21.16 -2.28
N ALA A 35 17.21 -20.24 -3.21
CA ALA A 35 18.28 -19.27 -3.06
C ALA A 35 18.05 -18.34 -1.85
N PHE A 36 16.83 -17.89 -1.61
CA PHE A 36 16.46 -17.10 -0.44
C PHE A 36 16.68 -17.87 0.85
N PHE A 37 16.24 -19.13 0.92
CA PHE A 37 16.39 -19.97 2.10
C PHE A 37 17.87 -20.30 2.37
N VAL A 38 18.65 -20.57 1.31
CA VAL A 38 20.10 -20.75 1.40
C VAL A 38 20.75 -19.48 1.92
N LEU A 39 20.48 -18.31 1.34
CA LEU A 39 21.03 -17.02 1.79
C LEU A 39 20.65 -16.70 3.24
N LEU A 40 19.44 -17.06 3.65
CA LEU A 40 18.93 -16.84 4.99
C LEU A 40 19.58 -17.76 6.03
N VAL A 41 20.00 -18.97 5.62
CA VAL A 41 20.70 -19.95 6.48
C VAL A 41 22.22 -19.74 6.48
N THR A 42 22.82 -19.33 5.36
CA THR A 42 24.28 -19.13 5.22
C THR A 42 24.72 -17.69 5.44
N GLY A 43 23.77 -16.75 5.62
CA GLY A 43 24.07 -15.36 5.91
C GLY A 43 24.74 -15.20 7.27
N PRO A 44 25.73 -14.31 7.42
CA PRO A 44 26.47 -14.16 8.68
C PRO A 44 25.54 -13.68 9.81
N HIS A 45 25.69 -14.29 10.97
CA HIS A 45 24.94 -13.93 12.17
C HIS A 45 25.49 -12.62 12.75
N VAL A 46 24.64 -11.60 12.89
CA VAL A 46 25.00 -10.34 13.55
C VAL A 46 24.85 -10.51 15.07
N GLU A 47 25.91 -10.24 15.83
CA GLU A 47 26.05 -10.53 17.28
C GLU A 47 24.94 -9.94 18.18
N ASN A 48 24.20 -8.92 17.71
CA ASN A 48 23.15 -8.23 18.48
C ASN A 48 21.72 -8.76 18.26
N ALA A 49 21.52 -9.75 17.37
CA ALA A 49 20.21 -10.36 17.17
C ALA A 49 20.00 -11.51 18.18
N ARG A 50 19.18 -11.28 19.21
CA ARG A 50 18.84 -12.33 20.19
C ARG A 50 18.31 -13.58 19.45
N PRO A 51 18.90 -14.78 19.66
CA PRO A 51 18.58 -15.95 18.88
C PRO A 51 17.12 -16.37 19.08
N THR A 52 16.43 -16.50 17.97
CA THR A 52 15.14 -17.15 17.85
C THR A 52 15.34 -18.67 17.85
N THR A 53 14.28 -19.44 18.11
CA THR A 53 14.35 -20.92 18.25
C THR A 53 14.91 -21.66 17.02
N LEU A 54 14.99 -20.97 15.87
CA LEU A 54 15.83 -21.29 14.72
C LEU A 54 16.93 -20.22 14.68
N GLY A 55 18.21 -20.58 14.59
CA GLY A 55 19.37 -19.68 14.72
C GLY A 55 19.53 -18.56 13.67
N PHE A 56 18.43 -18.09 13.05
CA PHE A 56 18.36 -17.02 12.06
C PHE A 56 17.10 -16.17 12.27
N SER A 57 17.16 -14.86 12.01
CA SER A 57 16.01 -13.94 12.10
C SER A 57 15.89 -13.02 10.87
N LEU A 58 14.70 -12.55 10.51
CA LEU A 58 14.56 -11.53 9.45
C LEU A 58 15.32 -10.25 9.81
N ASN A 59 15.35 -9.90 11.10
CA ASN A 59 16.06 -8.72 11.56
C ASN A 59 17.57 -8.82 11.28
N SER A 60 18.19 -9.96 11.60
CA SER A 60 19.61 -10.20 11.26
C SER A 60 19.86 -10.21 9.76
N PHE A 61 18.94 -10.75 8.97
CA PHE A 61 19.02 -10.74 7.51
C PHE A 61 18.96 -9.31 6.94
N PHE A 62 18.00 -8.49 7.38
CA PHE A 62 17.89 -7.10 6.93
C PHE A 62 19.06 -6.23 7.40
N GLN A 63 19.58 -6.48 8.62
CA GLN A 63 20.81 -5.82 9.10
C GLN A 63 22.03 -6.21 8.28
N TRP A 64 22.19 -7.50 7.95
CA TRP A 64 23.26 -7.96 7.08
C TRP A 64 23.18 -7.32 5.70
N ILE A 65 21.99 -7.32 5.07
CA ILE A 65 21.76 -6.64 3.79
C ILE A 65 22.06 -5.15 3.89
N GLY A 66 21.67 -4.49 4.98
CA GLY A 66 21.92 -3.07 5.22
C GLY A 66 23.40 -2.70 5.27
N ASN A 67 24.28 -3.66 5.57
CA ASN A 67 25.73 -3.48 5.58
C ASN A 67 26.42 -3.80 4.24
N LEU A 68 25.68 -4.32 3.25
CA LEU A 68 26.23 -4.60 1.92
C LEU A 68 26.30 -3.33 1.07
N ASN A 69 27.16 -3.37 0.04
CA ASN A 69 27.19 -2.33 -0.98
C ASN A 69 25.81 -2.22 -1.67
N PRO A 70 25.28 -1.00 -1.91
CA PRO A 70 23.99 -0.79 -2.59
C PRO A 70 23.84 -1.57 -3.90
N LEU A 71 24.92 -1.76 -4.67
CA LEU A 71 24.91 -2.51 -5.93
C LEU A 71 24.61 -4.01 -5.73
N LEU A 72 24.93 -4.58 -4.57
CA LEU A 72 24.60 -5.96 -4.20
C LEU A 72 23.26 -6.05 -3.46
N GLN A 73 22.90 -5.01 -2.70
CA GLN A 73 21.64 -4.95 -1.98
C GLN A 73 20.42 -5.02 -2.92
N ILE A 74 20.44 -4.25 -4.02
CA ILE A 74 19.33 -4.19 -4.98
C ILE A 74 19.00 -5.58 -5.58
N PRO A 75 19.94 -6.31 -6.20
CA PRO A 75 19.63 -7.61 -6.80
C PRO A 75 19.21 -8.66 -5.77
N ILE A 76 19.77 -8.64 -4.55
CA ILE A 76 19.34 -9.56 -3.47
C ILE A 76 17.89 -9.27 -3.07
N MET A 77 17.53 -8.01 -2.85
CA MET A 77 16.16 -7.62 -2.51
C MET A 77 15.16 -7.97 -3.62
N LEU A 78 15.54 -7.77 -4.89
CA LEU A 78 14.71 -8.17 -6.03
C LEU A 78 14.53 -9.68 -6.09
N ALA A 79 15.59 -10.46 -5.86
CA ALA A 79 15.51 -11.92 -5.83
C ALA A 79 14.58 -12.42 -4.71
N VAL A 80 14.67 -11.83 -3.51
CA VAL A 80 13.77 -12.13 -2.38
C VAL A 80 12.33 -11.80 -2.74
N ALA A 81 12.07 -10.61 -3.29
CA ALA A 81 10.72 -10.20 -3.69
C ALA A 81 10.13 -11.13 -4.75
N LEU A 82 10.92 -11.49 -5.77
CA LEU A 82 10.52 -12.45 -6.81
C LEU A 82 10.26 -13.84 -6.25
N ALA A 83 11.06 -14.30 -5.27
CA ALA A 83 10.82 -15.56 -4.58
C ALA A 83 9.45 -15.57 -3.88
N VAL A 84 9.14 -14.53 -3.11
CA VAL A 84 7.88 -14.40 -2.38
C VAL A 84 6.69 -14.34 -3.34
N VAL A 85 6.76 -13.48 -4.37
CA VAL A 85 5.73 -13.38 -5.41
C VAL A 85 5.54 -14.72 -6.10
N GLY A 86 6.63 -15.39 -6.39
CA GLY A 86 6.66 -16.71 -6.98
C GLY A 86 5.94 -17.78 -6.15
N VAL A 87 6.18 -17.84 -4.84
CA VAL A 87 5.45 -18.72 -3.91
C VAL A 87 3.97 -18.41 -3.94
N ILE A 88 3.59 -17.12 -3.89
CA ILE A 88 2.19 -16.71 -3.89
C ILE A 88 1.50 -17.15 -5.19
N LEU A 89 2.13 -16.91 -6.35
CA LEU A 89 1.59 -17.33 -7.65
C LEU A 89 1.46 -18.84 -7.76
N LEU A 90 2.45 -19.58 -7.26
CA LEU A 90 2.40 -21.04 -7.18
C LEU A 90 1.19 -21.46 -6.32
N LEU A 91 1.01 -20.89 -5.14
CA LEU A 91 -0.12 -21.21 -4.28
C LEU A 91 -1.47 -20.88 -4.95
N ILE A 92 -1.58 -19.75 -5.65
CA ILE A 92 -2.80 -19.37 -6.37
C ILE A 92 -3.11 -20.36 -7.50
N GLU A 93 -2.11 -20.84 -8.24
CA GLU A 93 -2.33 -21.77 -9.35
C GLU A 93 -2.65 -23.20 -8.88
N TYR A 94 -2.05 -23.63 -7.78
CA TYR A 94 -2.19 -25.00 -7.27
C TYR A 94 -3.32 -25.16 -6.22
N ALA A 95 -3.73 -24.10 -5.52
CA ALA A 95 -4.82 -24.14 -4.54
C ALA A 95 -6.19 -24.58 -5.10
N PRO A 96 -6.60 -24.23 -6.34
CA PRO A 96 -7.89 -24.64 -6.90
C PRO A 96 -7.94 -26.10 -7.35
N ARG A 97 -6.80 -26.79 -7.47
CA ARG A 97 -6.74 -28.12 -8.08
C ARG A 97 -7.27 -29.20 -7.13
N ALA A 98 -8.12 -30.08 -7.66
CA ALA A 98 -8.66 -31.22 -6.93
C ALA A 98 -7.67 -32.41 -6.90
N GLY A 99 -7.53 -33.06 -5.75
CA GLY A 99 -6.69 -34.27 -5.59
C GLY A 99 -6.14 -34.44 -4.17
N ARG A 100 -5.83 -35.69 -3.78
CA ARG A 100 -5.27 -36.02 -2.44
C ARG A 100 -3.92 -35.33 -2.18
N GLY A 101 -3.04 -35.24 -3.17
CA GLY A 101 -1.76 -34.52 -3.04
C GLY A 101 -1.94 -33.01 -2.82
N TYR A 102 -2.83 -32.38 -3.60
CA TYR A 102 -3.14 -30.96 -3.46
C TYR A 102 -3.88 -30.63 -2.15
N PHE A 103 -4.61 -31.59 -1.57
CA PHE A 103 -5.17 -31.45 -0.22
C PHE A 103 -4.06 -31.32 0.83
N TRP A 104 -3.09 -32.25 0.85
CA TRP A 104 -1.98 -32.20 1.80
C TRP A 104 -1.08 -30.97 1.59
N LEU A 105 -0.86 -30.56 0.34
CA LEU A 105 -0.14 -29.32 0.03
C LEU A 105 -0.83 -28.09 0.62
N ARG A 106 -2.15 -27.96 0.46
CA ARG A 106 -2.93 -26.84 1.02
C ARG A 106 -2.92 -26.84 2.54
N LEU A 107 -3.12 -28.02 3.14
CA LEU A 107 -3.03 -28.19 4.58
C LEU A 107 -1.65 -27.76 5.08
N ALA A 108 -0.57 -28.27 4.49
CA ALA A 108 0.79 -27.88 4.85
C ALA A 108 1.01 -26.38 4.67
N ALA A 109 0.60 -25.78 3.54
CA ALA A 109 0.78 -24.35 3.28
C ALA A 109 0.03 -23.46 4.30
N CYS A 110 -1.21 -23.80 4.66
CA CYS A 110 -2.01 -23.06 5.64
C CYS A 110 -1.40 -23.04 7.05
N PHE A 111 -0.60 -24.06 7.41
CA PHE A 111 0.05 -24.12 8.73
C PHE A 111 1.51 -23.64 8.68
N VAL A 112 2.28 -24.08 7.68
CA VAL A 112 3.71 -23.80 7.55
C VAL A 112 3.96 -22.31 7.26
N LEU A 113 3.16 -21.67 6.39
CA LEU A 113 3.40 -20.27 6.03
C LEU A 113 3.17 -19.31 7.20
N PRO A 114 2.05 -19.38 7.96
CA PRO A 114 1.89 -18.53 9.14
C PRO A 114 2.93 -18.81 10.21
N VAL A 115 3.29 -20.09 10.44
CA VAL A 115 4.32 -20.45 11.42
C VAL A 115 5.68 -19.87 11.02
N ILE A 116 6.12 -20.03 9.77
CA ILE A 116 7.38 -19.45 9.30
C ILE A 116 7.34 -17.93 9.38
N ALA A 117 6.29 -17.29 8.84
CA ALA A 117 6.16 -15.83 8.88
C ALA A 117 6.21 -15.29 10.31
N PHE A 118 5.56 -15.99 11.25
CA PHE A 118 5.53 -15.61 12.65
C PHE A 118 6.87 -15.85 13.37
N MET A 119 7.55 -16.97 13.12
CA MET A 119 8.90 -17.23 13.65
C MET A 119 9.91 -16.19 13.16
N LEU A 120 9.72 -15.69 11.94
CA LEU A 120 10.55 -14.67 11.32
C LEU A 120 10.31 -13.25 11.88
N LEU A 121 9.11 -12.94 12.38
CA LEU A 121 8.66 -11.60 12.82
C LEU A 121 8.88 -11.28 14.31
N ARG A 122 9.78 -12.01 15.00
CA ARG A 122 10.16 -11.87 16.43
C ARG A 122 9.32 -12.79 17.35
N PRO A 123 9.85 -13.97 17.73
CA PRO A 123 9.17 -14.92 18.59
C PRO A 123 9.34 -14.49 20.04
N TYR A 124 8.24 -14.14 20.70
CA TYR A 124 8.15 -14.37 22.13
C TYR A 124 8.24 -15.89 22.36
N GLN A 125 9.01 -16.34 23.34
CA GLN A 125 9.27 -17.77 23.62
C GLN A 125 7.99 -18.65 23.67
N ASN A 126 6.84 -18.08 24.05
CA ASN A 126 5.56 -18.78 24.16
C ASN A 126 4.68 -18.67 22.90
N ALA A 127 5.03 -17.83 21.94
CA ALA A 127 4.13 -17.48 20.85
C ALA A 127 3.96 -18.59 19.80
N VAL A 128 4.93 -19.50 19.66
CA VAL A 128 4.79 -20.70 18.83
C VAL A 128 3.65 -21.60 19.33
N LEU A 129 3.52 -21.77 20.65
CA LEU A 129 2.44 -22.55 21.25
C LEU A 129 1.07 -21.92 20.98
N TRP A 130 0.98 -20.59 21.09
CA TRP A 130 -0.25 -19.86 20.77
C TRP A 130 -0.62 -19.95 19.28
N VAL A 131 0.35 -19.84 18.37
CA VAL A 131 0.11 -19.94 16.92
C VAL A 131 -0.37 -21.35 16.55
N VAL A 132 0.29 -22.39 17.05
CA VAL A 132 -0.12 -23.78 16.82
C VAL A 132 -1.52 -24.04 17.42
N GLY A 133 -1.78 -23.54 18.63
CA GLY A 133 -3.08 -23.64 19.29
C GLY A 133 -4.20 -22.95 18.51
N ILE A 134 -3.98 -21.72 18.04
CA ILE A 134 -4.93 -20.96 17.21
C ILE A 134 -5.17 -21.69 15.90
N ALA A 135 -4.13 -22.15 15.22
CA ALA A 135 -4.24 -22.81 13.92
C ALA A 135 -5.00 -24.16 14.02
N LEU A 136 -4.74 -24.96 15.06
CA LEU A 136 -5.48 -26.19 15.32
C LEU A 136 -6.94 -25.91 15.69
N GLY A 137 -7.19 -24.91 16.53
CA GLY A 137 -8.55 -24.51 16.94
C GLY A 137 -9.39 -24.01 15.77
N LEU A 138 -8.87 -23.06 14.99
CA LEU A 138 -9.53 -22.55 13.78
C LEU A 138 -9.68 -23.63 12.72
N GLY A 139 -8.66 -24.46 12.50
CA GLY A 139 -8.70 -25.55 11.54
C GLY A 139 -9.78 -26.59 11.89
N ALA A 140 -9.87 -26.98 13.16
CA ALA A 140 -10.91 -27.89 13.65
C ALA A 140 -12.31 -27.28 13.54
N LEU A 141 -12.47 -25.99 13.86
CA LEU A 141 -13.74 -25.28 13.76
C LEU A 141 -14.21 -25.18 12.30
N LEU A 142 -13.32 -24.83 11.37
CA LEU A 142 -13.62 -24.78 9.93
C LEU A 142 -13.92 -26.17 9.35
N PHE A 143 -13.21 -27.21 9.81
CA PHE A 143 -13.49 -28.59 9.40
C PHE A 143 -14.86 -29.05 9.90
N PHE A 144 -15.19 -28.79 11.17
CA PHE A 144 -16.50 -29.08 11.74
C PHE A 144 -17.62 -28.30 11.03
N ALA A 145 -17.36 -27.04 10.68
CA ALA A 145 -18.25 -26.21 9.89
C ALA A 145 -18.55 -26.83 8.51
N ASP A 146 -17.51 -27.23 7.76
CA ASP A 146 -17.65 -27.88 6.44
C ASP A 146 -18.33 -29.25 6.53
N TYR A 147 -17.97 -30.06 7.53
CA TYR A 147 -18.60 -31.35 7.78
C TYR A 147 -20.11 -31.20 8.03
N ARG A 148 -20.49 -30.30 8.93
CA ARG A 148 -21.91 -30.08 9.31
C ARG A 148 -22.70 -29.36 8.21
N ALA A 149 -22.03 -28.50 7.43
CA ALA A 149 -22.61 -27.88 6.24
C ALA A 149 -23.02 -28.92 5.19
N ARG A 150 -22.27 -30.03 5.06
CA ARG A 150 -22.58 -31.14 4.14
C ARG A 150 -23.71 -32.04 4.65
N GLU A 151 -23.92 -32.11 5.97
CA GLU A 151 -25.03 -32.85 6.58
C GLU A 151 -26.39 -32.11 6.51
N GLY A 152 -26.48 -31.01 5.75
CA GLY A 152 -27.74 -30.31 5.49
C GLY A 152 -28.16 -29.30 6.55
N ALA A 153 -27.25 -28.86 7.42
CA ALA A 153 -27.49 -27.70 8.28
C ALA A 153 -27.78 -26.47 7.39
N GLY A 154 -29.00 -25.94 7.50
CA GLY A 154 -29.55 -24.92 6.59
C GLY A 154 -28.67 -23.68 6.40
N TYR A 155 -28.96 -22.91 5.34
CA TYR A 155 -28.16 -21.78 4.85
C TYR A 155 -27.71 -20.79 5.94
N LEU A 156 -28.51 -20.60 7.01
CA LEU A 156 -28.20 -19.71 8.13
C LEU A 156 -26.98 -20.17 8.94
N PHE A 157 -26.80 -21.47 9.14
CA PHE A 157 -25.65 -22.01 9.88
C PHE A 157 -24.34 -21.74 9.13
N GLN A 158 -24.33 -21.97 7.81
CA GLN A 158 -23.20 -21.66 6.95
C GLN A 158 -22.93 -20.15 6.92
N LEU A 159 -23.96 -19.32 6.76
CA LEU A 159 -23.79 -17.87 6.75
C LEU A 159 -23.18 -17.35 8.06
N ILE A 160 -23.69 -17.79 9.21
CA ILE A 160 -23.18 -17.35 10.51
C ILE A 160 -21.73 -17.80 10.71
N ILE A 161 -21.40 -19.07 10.45
CA ILE A 161 -20.06 -19.60 10.74
C ILE A 161 -18.97 -18.98 9.85
N PHE A 162 -19.30 -18.61 8.60
CA PHE A 162 -18.37 -17.92 7.70
C PHE A 162 -18.31 -16.41 7.94
N LEU A 163 -19.41 -15.77 8.36
CA LEU A 163 -19.44 -14.33 8.65
C LEU A 163 -18.80 -14.00 10.01
N THR A 164 -18.99 -14.87 11.02
CA THR A 164 -18.58 -14.63 12.40
C THR A 164 -17.10 -14.26 12.54
N PRO A 165 -16.13 -14.96 11.91
CA PRO A 165 -14.73 -14.59 12.04
C PRO A 165 -14.43 -13.18 11.51
N ALA A 166 -14.97 -12.82 10.34
CA ALA A 166 -14.79 -11.49 9.77
C ALA A 166 -15.46 -10.41 10.63
N ALA A 167 -16.69 -10.65 11.09
CA ALA A 167 -17.41 -9.73 11.96
C ALA A 167 -16.70 -9.53 13.30
N LEU A 168 -16.19 -10.60 13.91
CA LEU A 168 -15.45 -10.54 15.17
C LEU A 168 -14.13 -9.78 15.02
N LEU A 169 -13.38 -10.00 13.93
CA LEU A 169 -12.17 -9.24 13.62
C LEU A 169 -12.47 -7.75 13.41
N LEU A 170 -13.56 -7.41 12.72
CA LEU A 170 -13.99 -6.01 12.55
C LEU A 170 -14.42 -5.38 13.89
N LEU A 171 -15.18 -6.11 14.71
CA LEU A 171 -15.63 -5.63 16.00
C LEU A 171 -14.46 -5.37 16.94
N LEU A 172 -13.54 -6.33 17.09
CA LEU A 172 -12.41 -6.21 18.01
C LEU A 172 -11.28 -5.33 17.45
N GLY A 173 -11.05 -5.36 16.14
CA GLY A 173 -9.92 -4.67 15.51
C GLY A 173 -10.21 -3.23 15.08
N LEU A 174 -11.48 -2.87 14.85
CA LEU A 174 -11.86 -1.55 14.37
C LEU A 174 -12.90 -0.87 15.27
N ILE A 175 -14.03 -1.53 15.52
CA ILE A 175 -15.17 -0.89 16.22
C ILE A 175 -14.84 -0.64 17.70
N TYR A 176 -14.33 -1.64 18.42
CA TYR A 176 -13.97 -1.51 19.83
C TYR A 176 -12.89 -0.44 20.05
N PRO A 177 -11.74 -0.42 19.34
CA PRO A 177 -10.75 0.64 19.49
C PRO A 177 -11.30 2.02 19.13
N ALA A 178 -12.16 2.14 18.11
CA ALA A 178 -12.77 3.41 17.73
C ALA A 178 -13.65 3.97 18.85
N ILE A 179 -14.56 3.14 19.39
CA ILE A 179 -15.42 3.51 20.52
C ILE A 179 -14.57 3.82 21.76
N SER A 180 -13.56 2.99 22.04
CA SER A 180 -12.66 3.19 23.17
C SER A 180 -11.89 4.50 23.07
N THR A 181 -11.40 4.86 21.88
CA THR A 181 -10.68 6.13 21.65
C THR A 181 -11.60 7.33 21.86
N ILE A 182 -12.84 7.25 21.38
CA ILE A 182 -13.85 8.30 21.59
C ILE A 182 -14.22 8.41 23.07
N TYR A 183 -14.36 7.29 23.78
CA TYR A 183 -14.64 7.33 25.21
C TYR A 183 -13.46 7.93 26.00
N GLN A 184 -12.24 7.48 25.71
CA GLN A 184 -11.02 7.94 26.37
C GLN A 184 -10.70 9.41 26.09
N SER A 185 -11.13 9.98 24.96
CA SER A 185 -10.88 11.39 24.65
C SER A 185 -11.60 12.37 25.58
N PHE A 186 -12.55 11.91 26.40
CA PHE A 186 -13.19 12.72 27.45
C PHE A 186 -12.52 12.61 28.82
N PHE A 187 -11.43 11.85 28.94
CA PHE A 187 -10.69 11.65 30.18
C PHE A 187 -9.31 12.33 30.15
N ASP A 188 -8.73 12.54 31.33
CA ASP A 188 -7.39 13.06 31.48
C ASP A 188 -6.33 12.12 30.88
N LYS A 189 -5.07 12.58 30.82
CA LYS A 189 -3.92 11.80 30.31
C LYS A 189 -3.71 10.44 30.99
N THR A 190 -4.27 10.23 32.19
CA THR A 190 -4.17 8.97 32.93
C THR A 190 -5.36 8.05 32.70
N GLY A 191 -6.42 8.54 32.03
CA GLY A 191 -7.69 7.85 31.83
C GLY A 191 -8.53 7.74 33.09
N LYS A 192 -8.21 8.46 34.17
CA LYS A 192 -8.86 8.29 35.49
C LYS A 192 -9.91 9.33 35.79
N SER A 193 -9.64 10.59 35.44
CA SER A 193 -10.56 11.71 35.71
C SER A 193 -11.28 12.11 34.43
N PHE A 194 -12.60 12.28 34.51
CA PHE A 194 -13.40 12.80 33.39
C PHE A 194 -13.18 14.32 33.29
N VAL A 195 -12.72 14.79 32.13
CA VAL A 195 -12.41 16.21 31.84
C VAL A 195 -13.34 16.82 30.79
N GLY A 196 -14.36 16.07 30.34
CA GLY A 196 -15.33 16.56 29.38
C GLY A 196 -14.67 16.95 28.04
N LEU A 197 -14.86 18.21 27.62
CA LEU A 197 -14.36 18.71 26.33
C LEU A 197 -13.00 19.42 26.40
N ASP A 198 -12.35 19.43 27.57
CA ASP A 198 -11.10 20.18 27.77
C ASP A 198 -9.99 19.75 26.81
N ASN A 199 -9.89 18.47 26.47
CA ASN A 199 -8.93 17.95 25.48
C ASN A 199 -9.17 18.53 24.07
N TYR A 200 -10.44 18.71 23.69
CA TYR A 200 -10.80 19.30 22.39
C TYR A 200 -10.47 20.79 22.35
N ILE A 201 -10.82 21.52 23.42
CA ILE A 201 -10.47 22.95 23.56
C ILE A 201 -8.95 23.11 23.52
N TRP A 202 -8.22 22.30 24.29
CA TRP A 202 -6.76 22.31 24.33
C TRP A 202 -6.15 22.14 22.92
N THR A 203 -6.68 21.22 22.11
CA THR A 203 -6.20 20.99 20.73
C THR A 203 -6.28 22.24 19.87
N PHE A 204 -7.32 23.08 20.02
CA PHE A 204 -7.47 24.31 19.24
C PHE A 204 -6.80 25.54 19.87
N THR A 205 -6.42 25.48 21.15
CA THR A 205 -5.76 26.59 21.86
C THR A 205 -4.24 26.48 21.87
N ASN A 206 -3.67 25.26 21.82
CA ASN A 206 -2.23 25.05 21.71
C ASN A 206 -1.77 25.24 20.25
N PRO A 207 -0.72 26.04 19.97
CA PRO A 207 -0.15 26.18 18.63
C PRO A 207 0.13 24.86 17.90
N GLU A 208 0.72 23.85 18.57
CA GLU A 208 1.05 22.56 17.94
C GLU A 208 -0.22 21.84 17.47
N GLY A 209 -1.24 21.78 18.33
CA GLY A 209 -2.52 21.15 18.04
C GLY A 209 -3.28 21.86 16.91
N PHE A 210 -3.33 23.20 16.96
CA PHE A 210 -4.01 24.01 15.95
C PHE A 210 -3.41 23.78 14.55
N TRP A 211 -2.09 23.88 14.42
CA TRP A 211 -1.41 23.65 13.13
C TRP A 211 -1.57 22.20 12.67
N SER A 212 -1.58 21.22 13.58
CA SER A 212 -1.82 19.82 13.21
C SER A 212 -3.18 19.61 12.52
N VAL A 213 -4.24 20.28 12.99
CA VAL A 213 -5.57 20.22 12.39
C VAL A 213 -5.59 20.91 11.03
N ILE A 214 -5.06 22.15 10.96
CA ILE A 214 -5.03 22.93 9.72
C ILE A 214 -4.25 22.19 8.62
N ASN A 215 -3.06 21.68 8.94
CA ASN A 215 -2.27 20.90 8.00
C ASN A 215 -3.02 19.64 7.58
N THR A 216 -3.62 18.89 8.51
CA THR A 216 -4.38 17.69 8.15
C THR A 216 -5.54 18.01 7.18
N LEU A 217 -6.21 19.15 7.34
CA LEU A 217 -7.23 19.62 6.40
C LEU A 217 -6.63 20.00 5.04
N ILE A 218 -5.51 20.71 5.01
CA ILE A 218 -4.78 21.01 3.77
C ILE A 218 -4.41 19.71 3.05
N TRP A 219 -3.87 18.73 3.77
CA TRP A 219 -3.56 17.41 3.24
C TRP A 219 -4.81 16.72 2.68
N ALA A 220 -5.91 16.67 3.45
CA ALA A 220 -7.13 15.98 3.08
C ALA A 220 -7.89 16.61 1.89
N LEU A 221 -7.66 17.90 1.63
CA LEU A 221 -8.32 18.63 0.54
C LEU A 221 -7.41 18.75 -0.70
N VAL A 222 -6.16 19.16 -0.51
CA VAL A 222 -5.26 19.49 -1.62
C VAL A 222 -4.72 18.23 -2.28
N THR A 223 -4.19 17.28 -1.50
CA THR A 223 -3.50 16.14 -2.12
C THR A 223 -4.45 15.23 -2.91
N PRO A 224 -5.68 14.91 -2.47
CA PRO A 224 -6.59 14.07 -3.24
C PRO A 224 -7.03 14.76 -4.51
N VAL A 225 -7.36 16.06 -4.44
CA VAL A 225 -7.81 16.84 -5.59
C VAL A 225 -6.70 16.95 -6.63
N VAL A 226 -5.49 17.34 -6.23
CA VAL A 226 -4.37 17.51 -7.17
C VAL A 226 -3.92 16.16 -7.74
N SER A 227 -3.81 15.12 -6.92
CA SER A 227 -3.43 13.77 -7.42
C SER A 227 -4.48 13.21 -8.38
N THR A 228 -5.77 13.41 -8.09
CA THR A 228 -6.86 12.98 -8.96
C THR A 228 -6.87 13.77 -10.26
N ALA A 229 -6.66 15.10 -10.20
CA ALA A 229 -6.59 15.95 -11.38
C ALA A 229 -5.40 15.59 -12.28
N LEU A 230 -4.21 15.41 -11.71
CA LEU A 230 -3.03 14.96 -12.45
C LEU A 230 -3.22 13.55 -13.00
N GLY A 231 -3.76 12.63 -12.19
CA GLY A 231 -4.06 11.27 -12.63
C GLY A 231 -5.07 11.23 -13.77
N LEU A 232 -6.12 12.05 -13.70
CA LEU A 232 -7.12 12.21 -14.76
C LEU A 232 -6.50 12.79 -16.03
N ALA A 233 -5.65 13.82 -15.91
CA ALA A 233 -4.94 14.38 -17.04
C ALA A 233 -4.07 13.32 -17.73
N TYR A 234 -3.27 12.58 -16.96
CA TYR A 234 -2.47 11.48 -17.49
C TYR A 234 -3.33 10.37 -18.11
N ALA A 235 -4.44 9.99 -17.49
CA ALA A 235 -5.35 9.00 -18.03
C ALA A 235 -5.93 9.43 -19.40
N ALA A 236 -6.30 10.71 -19.53
CA ALA A 236 -6.87 11.25 -20.77
C ALA A 236 -5.82 11.37 -21.90
N PHE A 237 -4.58 11.73 -21.59
CA PHE A 237 -3.53 11.99 -22.60
C PHE A 237 -2.70 10.75 -22.95
N ILE A 238 -2.34 9.91 -21.98
CA ILE A 238 -1.42 8.78 -22.19
C ILE A 238 -2.07 7.67 -23.03
N ASP A 239 -3.38 7.49 -22.93
CA ASP A 239 -4.12 6.42 -23.64
C ASP A 239 -3.98 6.49 -25.17
N ARG A 240 -3.62 7.65 -25.72
CA ARG A 240 -3.41 7.86 -27.16
C ARG A 240 -1.94 8.05 -27.54
N ALA A 241 -1.03 8.03 -26.58
CA ALA A 241 0.40 8.25 -26.81
C ALA A 241 1.10 7.00 -27.33
N ARG A 242 2.06 7.19 -28.26
CA ARG A 242 2.98 6.12 -28.65
C ARG A 242 3.82 5.72 -27.43
N GLY A 243 3.76 4.44 -27.05
CA GLY A 243 4.43 3.95 -25.84
C GLY A 243 3.59 4.05 -24.56
N GLU A 244 2.26 4.13 -24.66
CA GLU A 244 1.29 4.13 -23.54
C GLU A 244 1.73 3.23 -22.36
N LYS A 245 2.12 1.98 -22.65
CA LYS A 245 2.54 1.01 -21.62
C LYS A 245 3.72 1.50 -20.78
N ILE A 246 4.75 2.06 -21.41
CA ILE A 246 5.96 2.54 -20.71
C ILE A 246 5.61 3.79 -19.91
N LEU A 247 4.88 4.73 -20.50
CA LEU A 247 4.48 5.96 -19.82
C LEU A 247 3.61 5.67 -18.58
N LYS A 248 2.65 4.74 -18.69
CA LYS A 248 1.84 4.30 -17.55
C LYS A 248 2.69 3.68 -16.46
N VAL A 249 3.67 2.83 -16.81
CA VAL A 249 4.58 2.24 -15.82
C VAL A 249 5.40 3.32 -15.12
N LEU A 250 5.93 4.31 -15.85
CA LEU A 250 6.71 5.40 -15.25
C LEU A 250 5.89 6.25 -14.28
N VAL A 251 4.64 6.58 -14.63
CA VAL A 251 3.74 7.36 -13.76
C VAL A 251 3.23 6.52 -12.59
N PHE A 252 3.07 5.20 -12.76
CA PHE A 252 2.60 4.28 -11.72
C PHE A 252 3.70 3.83 -10.76
N MET A 253 4.94 3.73 -11.22
CA MET A 253 6.08 3.19 -10.48
C MET A 253 6.27 3.82 -9.08
N PRO A 254 6.12 5.15 -8.87
CA PRO A 254 6.26 5.75 -7.55
C PRO A 254 5.31 5.18 -6.50
N MET A 255 4.13 4.68 -6.90
CA MET A 255 3.15 4.08 -5.99
C MET A 255 3.69 2.81 -5.31
N ALA A 256 4.65 2.12 -5.93
CA ALA A 256 5.29 0.94 -5.35
C ALA A 256 6.31 1.29 -4.26
N ILE A 257 6.72 2.56 -4.15
CA ILE A 257 7.65 3.04 -3.13
C ILE A 257 6.84 3.31 -1.85
N SER A 258 7.35 2.86 -0.70
CA SER A 258 6.74 3.20 0.59
C SER A 258 6.82 4.70 0.88
N PHE A 259 5.89 5.24 1.67
CA PHE A 259 5.94 6.66 2.03
C PHE A 259 7.22 7.06 2.78
N VAL A 260 7.77 6.15 3.59
CA VAL A 260 9.08 6.34 4.23
C VAL A 260 10.18 6.47 3.18
N GLY A 261 10.25 5.54 2.23
CA GLY A 261 11.26 5.56 1.16
C GLY A 261 11.12 6.79 0.25
N ALA A 262 9.89 7.13 -0.14
CA ALA A 262 9.59 8.34 -0.91
C ALA A 262 9.99 9.61 -0.15
N GLY A 263 9.73 9.66 1.16
CA GLY A 263 10.16 10.74 2.03
C GLY A 263 11.67 10.90 2.08
N ILE A 264 12.43 9.80 2.17
CA ILE A 264 13.90 9.84 2.12
C ILE A 264 14.40 10.39 0.77
N ILE A 265 13.85 9.92 -0.35
CA ILE A 265 14.23 10.41 -1.70
C ILE A 265 14.02 11.92 -1.79
N TRP A 266 12.85 12.40 -1.41
CA TRP A 266 12.54 13.82 -1.47
C TRP A 266 13.30 14.66 -0.45
N LYS A 267 13.65 14.10 0.71
CA LYS A 267 14.54 14.74 1.68
C LYS A 267 15.92 14.99 1.08
N PHE A 268 16.46 14.06 0.28
CA PHE A 268 17.69 14.29 -0.49
C PHE A 268 17.50 15.36 -1.58
N ILE A 269 16.38 15.36 -2.30
CA ILE A 269 16.08 16.40 -3.31
C ILE A 269 16.05 17.81 -2.69
N TYR A 270 15.49 17.92 -1.48
CA TYR A 270 15.37 19.16 -0.71
C TYR A 270 16.56 19.47 0.20
N ASP A 271 17.63 18.66 0.19
CA ASP A 271 18.75 18.83 1.13
C ASP A 271 19.38 20.22 0.96
N TYR A 272 19.69 20.84 2.10
CA TYR A 272 20.27 22.18 2.17
C TYR A 272 21.54 22.14 3.00
N ARG A 273 22.60 22.77 2.48
CA ARG A 273 23.89 22.91 3.16
C ARG A 273 24.38 24.34 3.04
N GLN A 274 25.27 24.76 3.93
CA GLN A 274 25.89 26.10 3.83
C GLN A 274 27.09 26.15 2.87
N GLY A 275 27.59 24.99 2.41
CA GLY A 275 28.69 24.88 1.45
C GLY A 275 28.24 24.25 0.13
N ASP A 276 28.95 23.23 -0.33
CA ASP A 276 28.58 22.51 -1.54
C ASP A 276 27.21 21.83 -1.42
N GLN A 277 26.31 22.18 -2.34
CA GLN A 277 24.97 21.66 -2.39
C GLN A 277 24.99 20.24 -2.95
N ILE A 278 24.46 19.29 -2.19
CA ILE A 278 24.20 17.93 -2.69
C ILE A 278 22.73 17.72 -3.06
N GLY A 279 21.84 18.58 -2.57
CA GLY A 279 20.41 18.51 -2.85
C GLY A 279 20.13 18.96 -4.28
N LEU A 280 19.33 18.18 -5.02
CA LEU A 280 19.09 18.41 -6.44
C LEU A 280 18.54 19.81 -6.73
N LEU A 281 17.55 20.29 -5.96
CA LEU A 281 16.96 21.60 -6.20
C LEU A 281 17.94 22.74 -5.91
N ASN A 282 18.69 22.62 -4.80
CA ASN A 282 19.68 23.63 -4.44
C ASN A 282 20.86 23.64 -5.41
N ALA A 283 21.30 22.47 -5.90
CA ALA A 283 22.33 22.39 -6.93
C ALA A 283 21.93 23.09 -8.23
N ILE A 284 20.66 22.96 -8.66
CA ILE A 284 20.13 23.69 -9.82
C ILE A 284 20.12 25.20 -9.55
N ILE A 285 19.64 25.63 -8.39
CA ILE A 285 19.56 27.06 -8.04
C ILE A 285 20.94 27.69 -7.99
N THR A 286 21.89 27.07 -7.28
CA THR A 286 23.26 27.61 -7.16
C THR A 286 23.99 27.55 -8.50
N GLY A 287 23.72 26.54 -9.32
CA GLY A 287 24.26 26.44 -10.69
C GLY A 287 23.79 27.57 -11.61
N LEU A 288 22.60 28.13 -11.36
CA LEU A 288 22.07 29.30 -12.05
C LEU A 288 22.45 30.64 -11.40
N GLY A 289 23.34 30.62 -10.39
CA GLY A 289 23.80 31.81 -9.68
C GLY A 289 22.91 32.29 -8.52
N GLY A 290 21.90 31.49 -8.14
CA GLY A 290 21.05 31.75 -6.98
C GLY A 290 21.67 31.34 -5.65
N GLN A 291 21.01 31.71 -4.54
CA GLN A 291 21.37 31.29 -3.19
C GLN A 291 20.65 30.01 -2.78
N PRO A 292 21.29 29.10 -2.01
CA PRO A 292 20.65 27.87 -1.59
C PRO A 292 19.49 28.14 -0.62
N VAL A 293 18.41 27.35 -0.74
CA VAL A 293 17.16 27.52 0.01
C VAL A 293 16.96 26.34 0.97
N PRO A 294 16.72 26.59 2.27
CA PRO A 294 16.37 25.55 3.23
C PRO A 294 14.89 25.16 3.09
N TRP A 295 14.53 24.43 2.03
CA TRP A 295 13.14 24.14 1.63
C TRP A 295 12.21 23.66 2.75
N LEU A 296 12.71 22.79 3.63
CA LEU A 296 11.93 22.20 4.73
C LEU A 296 11.88 23.08 5.99
N ASP A 297 12.64 24.18 6.03
CA ASP A 297 12.74 25.08 7.19
C ASP A 297 12.52 26.57 6.78
N THR A 298 12.05 26.85 5.56
CA THR A 298 11.87 28.22 5.05
C THR A 298 10.63 28.90 5.63
N ALA A 299 9.46 28.25 5.50
CA ALA A 299 8.19 28.76 6.00
C ALA A 299 7.20 27.59 6.20
N PRO A 300 6.25 27.67 7.15
CA PRO A 300 5.28 26.60 7.42
C PRO A 300 4.54 26.09 6.18
N LEU A 301 4.04 27.01 5.34
CA LEU A 301 3.30 26.66 4.13
C LEU A 301 4.20 26.02 3.07
N VAL A 302 5.42 26.54 2.87
CA VAL A 302 6.39 26.00 1.91
C VAL A 302 6.79 24.59 2.31
N ASN A 303 7.08 24.38 3.59
CA ASN A 303 7.40 23.07 4.15
C ASN A 303 6.24 22.09 3.90
N THR A 304 5.02 22.48 4.24
CA THR A 304 3.83 21.66 4.00
C THR A 304 3.69 21.30 2.52
N ILE A 305 3.82 22.27 1.61
CA ILE A 305 3.77 22.04 0.16
C ILE A 305 4.84 21.04 -0.30
N CYS A 306 6.09 21.16 0.18
CA CYS A 306 7.15 20.20 -0.10
C CYS A 306 6.75 18.76 0.29
N LEU A 307 6.07 18.59 1.42
CA LEU A 307 5.56 17.27 1.83
C LEU A 307 4.37 16.80 0.99
N LEU A 308 3.45 17.71 0.62
CA LEU A 308 2.30 17.38 -0.24
C LEU A 308 2.76 16.84 -1.60
N ILE A 309 3.83 17.41 -2.16
CA ILE A 309 4.39 16.99 -3.45
C ILE A 309 4.77 15.51 -3.43
N VAL A 310 5.32 15.02 -2.32
CA VAL A 310 5.70 13.60 -2.17
C VAL A 310 4.47 12.69 -2.25
N PHE A 311 3.39 13.06 -1.56
CA PHE A 311 2.15 12.31 -1.61
C PHE A 311 1.51 12.37 -3.00
N ILE A 312 1.46 13.57 -3.60
CA ILE A 312 0.88 13.77 -4.94
C ILE A 312 1.64 12.93 -5.97
N TRP A 313 2.96 12.95 -5.93
CA TRP A 313 3.82 12.19 -6.82
C TRP A 313 3.60 10.68 -6.68
N THR A 314 3.52 10.17 -5.45
CA THR A 314 3.29 8.73 -5.21
C THR A 314 1.87 8.28 -5.56
N GLN A 315 0.85 9.14 -5.40
CA GLN A 315 -0.55 8.77 -5.56
C GLN A 315 -1.16 9.12 -6.93
N THR A 316 -0.50 9.95 -7.73
CA THR A 316 -0.95 10.25 -9.11
C THR A 316 -1.06 8.98 -9.97
N GLY A 317 -0.15 8.03 -9.77
CA GLY A 317 -0.17 6.74 -10.47
C GLY A 317 -1.43 5.91 -10.19
N PHE A 318 -1.86 5.86 -8.93
CA PHE A 318 -3.11 5.20 -8.52
C PHE A 318 -4.32 5.81 -9.24
N ALA A 319 -4.46 7.13 -9.16
CA ALA A 319 -5.56 7.85 -9.79
C ALA A 319 -5.57 7.62 -11.30
N MET A 320 -4.41 7.70 -11.96
CA MET A 320 -4.29 7.46 -13.40
C MET A 320 -4.76 6.06 -13.81
N VAL A 321 -4.36 5.00 -13.10
CA VAL A 321 -4.72 3.63 -13.47
C VAL A 321 -6.22 3.40 -13.32
N VAL A 322 -6.81 3.83 -12.21
CA VAL A 322 -8.25 3.66 -11.97
C VAL A 322 -9.06 4.47 -12.97
N LEU A 323 -8.70 5.74 -13.20
CA LEU A 323 -9.44 6.63 -14.09
C LEU A 323 -9.26 6.26 -15.57
N SER A 324 -8.09 5.75 -15.99
CA SER A 324 -7.90 5.24 -17.36
C SER A 324 -8.81 4.04 -17.63
N ALA A 325 -8.95 3.12 -16.68
CA ALA A 325 -9.91 2.01 -16.81
C ALA A 325 -11.36 2.52 -16.90
N ALA A 326 -11.71 3.52 -16.09
CA ALA A 326 -13.06 4.11 -16.11
C ALA A 326 -13.36 4.85 -17.42
N ILE A 327 -12.41 5.64 -17.96
CA ILE A 327 -12.56 6.34 -19.23
C ILE A 327 -12.80 5.36 -20.38
N LYS A 328 -12.06 4.24 -20.39
CA LYS A 328 -12.23 3.17 -21.39
C LYS A 328 -13.58 2.45 -21.31
N ALA A 329 -14.27 2.53 -20.17
CA ALA A 329 -15.60 1.95 -19.98
C ALA A 329 -16.74 2.87 -20.44
N VAL A 330 -16.46 4.13 -20.81
CA VAL A 330 -17.46 5.04 -21.34
C VAL A 330 -17.93 4.54 -22.72
N PRO A 331 -19.25 4.34 -22.95
CA PRO A 331 -19.75 3.81 -24.22
C PRO A 331 -19.33 4.67 -25.42
N THR A 332 -18.86 4.00 -26.48
CA THR A 332 -18.40 4.67 -27.70
C THR A 332 -19.52 5.43 -28.40
N GLU A 333 -20.76 4.95 -28.30
CA GLU A 333 -21.94 5.56 -28.92
C GLU A 333 -22.20 6.96 -28.36
N GLN A 334 -21.96 7.18 -27.06
CA GLN A 334 -22.09 8.50 -26.43
C GLN A 334 -21.01 9.47 -26.94
N LEU A 335 -19.80 8.97 -27.17
CA LEU A 335 -18.70 9.77 -27.68
C LEU A 335 -18.87 10.13 -29.16
N GLU A 336 -19.47 9.22 -29.95
CA GLU A 336 -19.79 9.44 -31.36
C GLU A 336 -21.01 10.36 -31.53
N ALA A 337 -22.07 10.20 -30.73
CA ALA A 337 -23.21 11.11 -30.72
C ALA A 337 -22.77 12.55 -30.42
N ALA A 338 -21.95 12.75 -29.40
CA ALA A 338 -21.38 14.07 -29.10
C ALA A 338 -20.49 14.62 -30.23
N GLN A 339 -19.85 13.75 -31.02
CA GLN A 339 -19.08 14.16 -32.20
C GLN A 339 -19.99 14.65 -33.33
N LEU A 340 -21.13 13.98 -33.53
CA LEU A 340 -22.14 14.38 -34.50
C LEU A 340 -22.78 15.72 -34.12
N ASP A 341 -22.93 16.00 -32.83
CA ASP A 341 -23.37 17.29 -32.29
C ASP A 341 -22.31 18.42 -32.43
N GLY A 342 -21.16 18.16 -33.05
CA GLY A 342 -20.12 19.15 -33.33
C GLY A 342 -19.23 19.53 -32.14
N THR A 343 -19.24 18.75 -31.05
CA THR A 343 -18.41 19.06 -29.87
C THR A 343 -16.92 18.87 -30.15
N ASN A 344 -16.11 19.85 -29.70
CA ASN A 344 -14.65 19.72 -29.73
C ASN A 344 -14.15 18.74 -28.65
N ALA A 345 -12.88 18.33 -28.72
CA ALA A 345 -12.32 17.31 -27.82
C ALA A 345 -12.41 17.68 -26.33
N TRP A 346 -12.21 18.97 -25.99
CA TRP A 346 -12.28 19.45 -24.60
C TRP A 346 -13.71 19.49 -24.07
N GLN A 347 -14.66 19.95 -24.89
CA GLN A 347 -16.09 19.93 -24.59
C GLN A 347 -16.57 18.50 -24.39
N ARG A 348 -16.17 17.57 -25.27
CA ARG A 348 -16.52 16.15 -25.13
C ARG A 348 -15.95 15.54 -23.86
N PHE A 349 -14.70 15.87 -23.53
CA PHE A 349 -14.07 15.39 -22.31
C PHE A 349 -14.80 15.89 -21.05
N ILE A 350 -15.05 17.18 -20.93
CA ILE A 350 -15.72 17.76 -19.75
C ILE A 350 -17.20 17.38 -19.68
N ASN A 351 -17.92 17.35 -20.81
CA ASN A 351 -19.37 17.21 -20.80
C ASN A 351 -19.86 15.75 -20.93
N VAL A 352 -19.01 14.84 -21.44
CA VAL A 352 -19.39 13.43 -21.64
C VAL A 352 -18.50 12.51 -20.81
N THR A 353 -17.18 12.59 -21.00
CA THR A 353 -16.25 11.65 -20.36
C THR A 353 -16.20 11.83 -18.83
N VAL A 354 -15.97 13.05 -18.33
CA VAL A 354 -15.86 13.33 -16.88
C VAL A 354 -17.15 12.98 -16.13
N PRO A 355 -18.37 13.35 -16.61
CA PRO A 355 -19.62 12.92 -16.01
C PRO A 355 -19.83 11.41 -16.09
N GLY A 356 -19.42 10.77 -17.20
CA GLY A 356 -19.51 9.32 -17.39
C GLY A 356 -18.69 8.53 -16.37
N ILE A 357 -17.55 9.08 -15.92
CA ILE A 357 -16.66 8.43 -14.93
C ILE A 357 -16.84 8.96 -13.49
N ARG A 358 -17.91 9.74 -13.21
CA ARG A 358 -18.11 10.41 -11.91
C ARG A 358 -18.04 9.46 -10.71
N SER A 359 -18.54 8.23 -10.85
CA SER A 359 -18.49 7.23 -9.79
C SER A 359 -17.05 6.83 -9.45
N SER A 360 -16.21 6.68 -10.47
CA SER A 360 -14.79 6.37 -10.30
C SER A 360 -14.02 7.57 -9.74
N LEU A 361 -14.35 8.80 -10.16
CA LEU A 361 -13.77 10.01 -9.57
C LEU A 361 -14.05 10.12 -8.07
N VAL A 362 -15.29 9.89 -7.64
CA VAL A 362 -15.66 9.91 -6.21
C VAL A 362 -14.91 8.83 -5.43
N VAL A 363 -14.78 7.62 -5.99
CA VAL A 363 -14.04 6.52 -5.35
C VAL A 363 -12.55 6.88 -5.19
N VAL A 364 -11.91 7.38 -6.25
CA VAL A 364 -10.49 7.79 -6.19
C VAL A 364 -10.29 8.92 -5.19
N LEU A 365 -11.12 9.97 -5.27
CA LEU A 365 -11.02 11.13 -4.38
C LEU A 365 -11.20 10.70 -2.92
N THR A 366 -12.23 9.91 -2.62
CA THR A 366 -12.52 9.43 -1.26
C THR A 366 -11.38 8.56 -0.73
N THR A 367 -10.87 7.64 -1.56
CA THR A 367 -9.75 6.77 -1.18
C THR A 367 -8.51 7.59 -0.84
N LEU A 368 -8.17 8.57 -1.68
CA LEU A 368 -7.01 9.44 -1.45
C LEU A 368 -7.22 10.36 -0.25
N THR A 369 -8.43 10.86 0.00
CA THR A 369 -8.75 11.63 1.21
C THR A 369 -8.56 10.79 2.47
N ILE A 370 -9.06 9.55 2.50
CA ILE A 370 -8.85 8.64 3.65
C ILE A 370 -7.35 8.39 3.88
N ALA A 371 -6.58 8.21 2.80
CA ALA A 371 -5.13 8.02 2.90
C ALA A 371 -4.42 9.28 3.41
N ALA A 372 -4.81 10.47 2.94
CA ALA A 372 -4.23 11.74 3.38
C ALA A 372 -4.54 12.07 4.84
N LEU A 373 -5.76 11.77 5.32
CA LEU A 373 -6.17 11.97 6.72
C LEU A 373 -5.34 11.16 7.72
N LYS A 374 -4.77 10.04 7.28
CA LYS A 374 -3.97 9.14 8.12
C LYS A 374 -2.48 9.29 7.88
N VAL A 375 -2.05 10.36 7.20
CA VAL A 375 -0.63 10.53 6.88
C VAL A 375 0.20 10.69 8.15
N TYR A 376 1.31 9.96 8.19
CA TYR A 376 2.26 9.95 9.31
C TYR A 376 3.68 9.89 8.77
N ASP A 377 3.95 8.89 7.93
CA ASP A 377 5.29 8.51 7.47
C ASP A 377 6.07 9.65 6.83
N ILE A 378 5.44 10.39 5.91
CA ILE A 378 6.09 11.48 5.16
C ILE A 378 6.57 12.58 6.13
N VAL A 379 5.69 13.00 7.06
CA VAL A 379 5.99 14.03 8.05
C VAL A 379 7.07 13.55 9.01
N ALA A 380 6.94 12.33 9.54
CA ALA A 380 7.88 11.77 10.50
C ALA A 380 9.32 11.68 9.94
N VAL A 381 9.46 11.28 8.68
CA VAL A 381 10.78 11.04 8.05
C VAL A 381 11.44 12.32 7.57
N MET A 382 10.67 13.23 6.98
CA MET A 382 11.21 14.42 6.33
C MET A 382 11.51 15.53 7.34
N THR A 383 10.53 15.87 8.19
CA THR A 383 10.62 17.02 9.10
C THR A 383 10.63 16.62 10.56
N GLY A 384 10.01 15.48 10.91
CA GLY A 384 9.76 15.09 12.30
C GLY A 384 8.75 16.02 12.99
N GLY A 385 7.84 16.63 12.22
CA GLY A 385 6.87 17.61 12.72
C GLY A 385 7.45 19.02 12.98
N ARG A 386 8.74 19.25 12.74
CA ARG A 386 9.36 20.57 12.88
C ARG A 386 8.78 21.58 11.88
N SER A 387 9.00 22.86 12.17
CA SER A 387 8.69 23.98 11.26
C SER A 387 7.21 23.97 10.85
N ASP A 388 6.33 23.76 11.83
CA ASP A 388 4.86 23.75 11.75
C ASP A 388 4.29 22.83 10.66
N SER A 389 4.95 21.70 10.39
CA SER A 389 4.50 20.69 9.42
C SER A 389 3.76 19.50 10.05
N THR A 390 3.50 19.57 11.35
CA THR A 390 2.77 18.54 12.11
C THR A 390 1.39 18.28 11.52
N VAL A 391 0.95 17.02 11.59
CA VAL A 391 -0.39 16.56 11.20
C VAL A 391 -0.97 15.72 12.34
N LEU A 392 -2.29 15.55 12.40
CA LEU A 392 -2.97 14.84 13.49
C LEU A 392 -2.42 13.42 13.69
N GLY A 393 -2.19 12.67 12.61
CA GLY A 393 -1.62 11.33 12.69
C GLY A 393 -0.24 11.30 13.37
N PHE A 394 0.61 12.28 13.09
CA PHE A 394 1.91 12.44 13.75
C PHE A 394 1.75 12.87 15.21
N GLU A 395 0.88 13.83 15.46
CA GLU A 395 0.70 14.40 16.79
C GLU A 395 0.12 13.40 17.79
N MET A 396 -0.80 12.53 17.35
CA MET A 396 -1.33 11.43 18.16
C MET A 396 -0.20 10.53 18.70
N VAL A 397 0.76 10.17 17.84
CA VAL A 397 1.91 9.34 18.22
C VAL A 397 2.89 10.12 19.11
N ASN A 398 3.18 11.36 18.75
CA ASN A 398 4.09 12.24 19.48
C ASN A 398 3.60 12.47 20.94
N GLN A 399 2.31 12.78 21.11
CA GLN A 399 1.71 12.96 22.43
C GLN A 399 1.70 11.66 23.24
N GLN A 400 1.37 10.53 22.61
CA GLN A 400 1.42 9.23 23.29
C GLN A 400 2.83 8.92 23.83
N GLN A 401 3.88 9.22 23.05
CA GLN A 401 5.26 9.01 23.48
C GLN A 401 5.64 9.94 24.65
N ARG A 402 5.25 11.22 24.60
CA ARG A 402 5.48 12.20 25.68
C ARG A 402 4.82 11.82 27.00
N PHE A 403 3.70 11.09 26.99
CA PHE A 403 3.03 10.63 28.20
C PHE A 403 3.55 9.31 28.76
N GLN A 404 4.31 8.54 27.97
CA GLN A 404 4.92 7.28 28.39
C GLN A 404 6.36 7.46 28.91
N SER A 405 7.02 8.56 28.58
CA SER A 405 8.28 9.03 29.18
C SER A 405 8.02 9.75 30.50
#